data_AF-A0A4Q5ZCZ5-F1
#
_entry.id   AF-A0A4Q5ZCZ5-F1
#
_cell.length_a   1.000
_cell.length_b   1.000
_cell.length_c   1.000
_cell.angle_alpha   90.00
_cell.angle_beta   90.00
_cell.angle_gamma   90.00
#
_symmetry.space_group_name_H-M   'P 1'
#
loop_
_entity.id
_entity.type
_entity.pdbx_description
1 polymer ?
#
loop_
_entity_poly.entity_id
_entity_poly.type
_entity_poly.pdbx_seq_one_letter_code
_entity_poly.pdbx_strand_id
1 'polypeptide(L)'
;MSTSHNKVSAAGLLIALGIIYGDIGTSPLYVLNAIMNGKVITEGLVVGALSLIIWTLTLQTTIKYVILTLNADNKGEGGIFSLFALVRRRKKWLVIPAMIGGAALLADGMITPPISVTSAIEGLKQVSALSAISQNTIIYIVMG
;
A
#
# COMPACT_ATOMS: atom_id res chain seq x y z
N MET A 1 -24.54 29.94 -1.50
CA MET A 1 -23.97 28.96 -0.55
C MET A 1 -22.46 29.05 -0.69
N SER A 2 -21.79 29.72 0.26
CA SER A 2 -20.35 30.02 0.18
C SER A 2 -19.54 28.75 0.44
N THR A 3 -18.77 28.32 -0.56
CA THR A 3 -17.86 27.18 -0.46
C THR A 3 -16.60 27.62 0.31
N SER A 4 -16.52 27.24 1.57
CA SER A 4 -15.29 27.37 2.38
C SER A 4 -14.20 26.47 1.80
N HIS A 5 -13.26 27.05 1.05
CA HIS A 5 -12.02 26.37 0.71
C HIS A 5 -11.16 26.29 1.99
N ASN A 6 -11.18 25.14 2.66
CA ASN A 6 -10.23 24.84 3.72
C ASN A 6 -8.81 25.03 3.16
N LYS A 7 -8.09 26.04 3.64
CA LYS A 7 -6.68 26.22 3.32
C LYS A 7 -5.93 25.02 3.88
N VAL A 8 -5.45 24.14 3.00
CA VAL A 8 -4.62 23.00 3.38
C VAL A 8 -3.41 23.56 4.13
N SER A 9 -3.33 23.26 5.43
CA SER A 9 -2.18 23.68 6.26
C SER A 9 -0.94 22.92 5.82
N ALA A 10 0.24 23.57 5.87
CA ALA A 10 1.52 22.92 5.56
C ALA A 10 1.75 21.66 6.42
N ALA A 11 1.27 21.67 7.66
CA ALA A 11 1.29 20.50 8.55
C ALA A 11 0.41 19.35 8.01
N GLY A 12 -0.77 19.68 7.47
CA GLY A 12 -1.66 18.69 6.85
C GLY A 12 -1.07 18.06 5.60
N LEU A 13 -0.34 18.84 4.79
CA LEU A 13 0.37 18.33 3.62
C LEU A 13 1.49 17.35 4.02
N LEU A 14 2.28 17.70 5.04
CA LEU A 14 3.35 16.83 5.55
C LEU A 14 2.80 15.51 6.10
N ILE A 15 1.70 15.57 6.86
CA ILE A 15 1.04 14.36 7.38
C ILE A 15 0.53 13.49 6.22
N ALA A 16 -0.17 14.09 5.25
CA ALA A 16 -0.69 13.35 4.10
C ALA A 16 0.43 12.71 3.26
N LEU A 17 1.51 13.44 2.99
CA LEU A 17 2.69 12.90 2.31
C LEU A 17 3.34 11.77 3.11
N GLY A 18 3.47 11.92 4.43
CA GLY A 18 4.02 10.89 5.30
C GLY A 18 3.20 9.60 5.27
N ILE A 19 1.87 9.70 5.29
CA ILE A 19 0.97 8.55 5.17
C ILE A 19 1.13 7.87 3.80
N ILE A 20 1.13 8.64 2.71
CA ILE A 20 1.23 8.10 1.34
C ILE A 20 2.58 7.43 1.10
N TYR A 21 3.69 8.08 1.47
CA TYR A 21 5.03 7.49 1.31
C TYR A 21 5.26 6.32 2.25
N GLY A 22 4.65 6.34 3.45
CA GLY A 22 4.64 5.19 4.36
C GLY A 22 3.98 3.97 3.74
N ASP A 23 2.79 4.12 3.17
CA ASP A 23 2.04 3.03 2.54
C ASP A 23 2.74 2.46 1.30
N ILE A 24 3.35 3.32 0.47
CA ILE A 24 4.14 2.88 -0.70
C ILE A 24 5.37 2.07 -0.26
N GLY A 25 5.97 2.41 0.88
CA GLY A 25 7.22 1.81 1.36
C GLY A 25 7.07 0.48 2.11
N THR A 26 5.90 0.15 2.64
CA THR A 26 5.68 -1.10 3.40
C THR A 26 5.63 -2.33 2.48
N SER A 27 5.04 -2.21 1.30
CA SER A 27 4.88 -3.33 0.36
C SER A 27 6.22 -3.96 -0.07
N PRO A 28 7.27 -3.19 -0.43
CA PRO A 28 8.59 -3.73 -0.71
C PRO A 28 9.27 -4.41 0.47
N LEU A 29 9.03 -3.92 1.70
CA LEU A 29 9.59 -4.51 2.92
C LEU A 29 9.02 -5.91 3.17
N TYR A 30 7.74 -6.17 2.86
CA TYR A 30 7.18 -7.52 2.93
C TYR A 30 7.85 -8.46 1.94
N VAL A 31 8.02 -8.00 0.70
CA VAL A 31 8.64 -8.81 -0.35
C VAL A 31 10.09 -9.12 0.02
N LEU A 32 10.81 -8.15 0.57
CA LEU A 32 12.17 -8.33 1.03
C LEU A 32 12.24 -9.34 2.19
N ASN A 33 11.38 -9.20 3.21
CA ASN A 33 11.28 -10.17 4.30
C ASN A 33 10.95 -11.58 3.76
N ALA A 34 9.97 -11.71 2.87
CA ALA A 34 9.59 -13.00 2.27
C ALA A 34 10.71 -13.66 1.45
N ILE A 35 11.55 -12.88 0.77
CA ILE A 35 12.68 -13.41 -0.02
C ILE A 35 13.84 -13.85 0.88
N MET A 36 14.11 -13.12 1.96
CA MET A 36 15.25 -13.35 2.85
C MET A 36 14.94 -14.36 3.97
N ASN A 37 13.68 -14.47 4.39
CA ASN A 37 13.30 -15.36 5.49
C ASN A 37 13.57 -16.83 5.13
N GLY A 38 14.42 -17.48 5.92
CA GLY A 38 14.82 -18.88 5.74
C GLY A 38 15.92 -19.15 4.71
N LYS A 39 16.57 -18.12 4.14
CA LYS A 39 17.70 -18.29 3.18
C LYS A 39 19.00 -17.72 3.73
N VAL A 40 20.13 -18.27 3.27
CA VAL A 40 21.46 -17.72 3.56
C VAL A 40 21.60 -16.38 2.83
N ILE A 41 21.74 -15.30 3.61
CA ILE A 41 21.89 -13.95 3.07
C ILE A 41 23.24 -13.86 2.38
N THR A 42 23.21 -13.93 1.05
CA THR A 42 24.39 -13.77 0.18
C THR A 42 24.25 -12.46 -0.59
N GLU A 43 25.35 -11.77 -0.88
CA GLU A 43 25.34 -10.49 -1.62
C GLU A 43 24.52 -10.56 -2.92
N GLY A 44 24.65 -11.65 -3.68
CA GLY A 44 23.87 -11.87 -4.90
C GLY A 44 22.36 -11.96 -4.69
N LEU A 45 21.91 -12.49 -3.54
CA LEU A 45 20.48 -12.54 -3.18
C LEU A 45 19.96 -11.14 -2.87
N VAL A 46 20.73 -10.34 -2.13
CA VAL A 46 20.35 -8.98 -1.75
C VAL A 46 20.26 -8.08 -2.99
N VAL A 47 21.30 -8.08 -3.83
CA VAL A 47 21.33 -7.27 -5.06
C VAL A 47 20.25 -7.72 -6.04
N GLY A 48 20.04 -9.03 -6.19
CA GLY A 48 18.99 -9.58 -7.03
C GLY A 48 17.58 -9.20 -6.55
N ALA A 49 17.31 -9.33 -5.25
CA ALA A 49 16.03 -8.97 -4.64
C ALA A 49 15.74 -7.46 -4.79
N LEU A 50 16.72 -6.61 -4.47
CA LEU A 50 16.57 -5.15 -4.62
C LEU A 50 16.33 -4.75 -6.08
N SER A 51 17.05 -5.33 -7.03
CA SER A 51 16.85 -5.08 -8.45
C SER A 51 15.45 -5.46 -8.91
N LEU A 52 14.97 -6.65 -8.52
CA LEU A 52 13.61 -7.10 -8.84
C LEU A 52 12.53 -6.20 -8.24
N ILE A 53 12.71 -5.78 -6.98
CA ILE A 53 11.79 -4.85 -6.32
C ILE A 53 11.74 -3.52 -7.07
N ILE A 54 12.91 -2.92 -7.37
CA ILE A 54 12.99 -1.63 -8.07
C ILE A 54 12.31 -1.73 -9.44
N TRP A 55 12.70 -2.70 -10.27
CA TRP A 55 12.13 -2.86 -11.61
C TRP A 55 10.63 -3.15 -11.58
N THR A 56 10.17 -3.98 -10.64
CA THR A 56 8.74 -4.30 -10.50
C THR A 56 7.95 -3.07 -10.09
N LEU A 57 8.42 -2.30 -9.10
CA LEU A 57 7.74 -1.07 -8.66
C LEU A 57 7.69 -0.03 -9.78
N THR A 58 8.80 0.17 -10.51
CA THR A 58 8.84 1.11 -11.63
C THR A 58 7.89 0.69 -12.76
N LEU A 59 7.90 -0.59 -13.16
CA LEU A 59 7.02 -1.08 -14.23
C LEU A 59 5.55 -1.09 -13.82
N GLN A 60 5.24 -1.60 -12.62
CA GLN A 60 3.87 -1.67 -12.11
C GLN A 60 3.24 -0.28 -11.99
N THR A 61 3.98 0.69 -11.43
CA THR A 61 3.46 2.06 -11.27
C THR A 61 3.27 2.75 -12.61
N THR A 62 4.20 2.56 -13.55
CA THR A 62 4.09 3.10 -14.92
C THR A 62 2.84 2.55 -15.63
N ILE A 63 2.62 1.23 -15.61
CA ILE A 63 1.48 0.63 -16.30
C ILE A 63 0.15 1.01 -15.62
N LYS A 64 0.03 0.82 -14.30
CA LYS A 64 -1.22 1.04 -13.57
C LYS A 64 -1.60 2.53 -13.49
N TYR A 65 -0.65 3.41 -13.21
CA TYR A 65 -0.94 4.83 -12.99
C TYR A 65 -0.76 5.66 -14.25
N VAL A 66 0.37 5.56 -14.95
CA VAL A 66 0.63 6.42 -16.12
C VAL A 66 -0.22 6.01 -17.31
N ILE A 67 -0.31 4.71 -17.62
CA ILE A 67 -1.05 4.27 -18.81
C ILE A 67 -2.55 4.16 -18.53
N LEU A 68 -2.94 3.57 -17.39
CA LEU A 68 -4.36 3.31 -17.09
C LEU A 68 -5.05 4.49 -16.41
N THR A 69 -4.48 4.98 -15.31
CA THR A 69 -5.16 5.99 -14.47
C THR A 69 -5.17 7.37 -15.12
N LEU A 70 -4.05 7.82 -15.71
CA LEU A 70 -3.98 9.15 -16.35
C LEU A 70 -4.79 9.22 -17.66
N ASN A 71 -4.97 8.11 -18.38
CA ASN A 71 -5.83 8.11 -19.58
C ASN A 71 -7.33 8.00 -19.25
N ALA A 72 -7.66 7.58 -18.03
CA ALA A 72 -9.02 7.34 -17.58
C ALA A 72 -9.57 8.57 -16.83
N ASP A 73 -9.60 9.72 -17.50
CA ASP A 73 -10.12 10.97 -16.95
C ASP A 73 -11.62 11.16 -17.30
N ASN A 74 -12.40 11.60 -16.32
CA ASN A 74 -13.84 11.86 -16.45
C ASN A 74 -14.16 13.32 -16.15
N LYS A 75 -13.92 14.20 -17.11
CA LYS A 75 -14.30 15.62 -17.02
C LYS A 75 -13.84 16.27 -15.70
N GLY A 76 -12.61 15.98 -15.26
CA GLY A 76 -12.00 16.61 -14.08
C GLY A 76 -12.27 15.92 -12.74
N GLU A 77 -13.04 14.82 -12.70
CA GLU A 77 -13.07 13.91 -11.55
C GLU A 77 -12.12 12.73 -11.81
N GLY A 78 -10.87 12.87 -11.37
CA GLY A 78 -9.86 11.83 -11.43
C GLY A 78 -9.97 10.86 -10.26
N GLY A 79 -10.00 9.56 -10.54
CA GLY A 79 -9.89 8.53 -9.51
C GLY A 79 -10.62 7.23 -9.85
N ILE A 80 -10.22 6.16 -9.16
CA ILE A 80 -10.80 4.82 -9.29
C ILE A 80 -12.32 4.85 -8.99
N PHE A 81 -12.76 5.73 -8.08
CA PHE A 81 -14.17 5.94 -7.74
C PHE A 81 -14.96 6.66 -8.84
N SER A 82 -14.37 7.62 -9.55
CA SER A 82 -15.00 8.29 -10.69
C SER A 82 -15.17 7.35 -11.88
N LEU A 83 -14.20 6.45 -12.07
CA LEU A 83 -14.30 5.32 -13.01
C LEU A 83 -15.42 4.35 -12.65
N PHE A 84 -15.57 3.97 -11.38
CA PHE A 84 -16.69 3.13 -10.94
C PHE A 84 -18.06 3.81 -11.17
N ALA A 85 -18.16 5.12 -10.94
CA ALA A 85 -19.39 5.88 -11.19
C ALA A 85 -19.75 5.98 -12.69
N LEU A 86 -18.75 6.15 -13.57
CA LEU A 86 -18.89 6.13 -15.03
C LEU A 86 -19.33 4.76 -15.57
N VAL A 87 -18.70 3.71 -15.06
CA VAL A 87 -18.93 2.33 -15.48
C VAL A 87 -20.38 1.91 -15.19
N ARG A 88 -20.93 2.34 -14.05
CA ARG A 88 -22.35 2.17 -13.70
C ARG A 88 -23.31 2.89 -14.67
N ARG A 89 -22.91 4.03 -15.25
CA ARG A 89 -23.71 4.78 -16.23
C ARG A 89 -23.66 4.20 -17.65
N ARG A 90 -22.61 3.44 -18.00
CA ARG A 90 -22.42 2.93 -19.38
C ARG A 90 -23.16 1.61 -19.65
N LYS A 91 -23.08 0.61 -18.77
CA LYS A 91 -23.88 -0.64 -18.91
C LYS A 91 -24.22 -1.25 -17.55
N LYS A 92 -25.47 -1.70 -17.38
CA LYS A 92 -25.99 -2.31 -16.12
C LYS A 92 -25.17 -3.52 -15.64
N TRP A 93 -24.63 -4.34 -16.55
CA TRP A 93 -23.83 -5.52 -16.19
C TRP A 93 -22.47 -5.18 -15.57
N LEU A 94 -21.90 -4.00 -15.89
CA LEU A 94 -20.61 -3.59 -15.34
C LEU A 94 -20.67 -3.20 -13.85
N VAL A 95 -21.86 -3.16 -13.25
CA VAL A 95 -22.03 -2.92 -11.81
C VAL A 95 -21.44 -4.06 -10.98
N ILE A 96 -21.50 -5.30 -11.46
CA ILE A 96 -20.95 -6.47 -10.75
C ILE A 96 -19.42 -6.36 -10.61
N PRO A 97 -18.63 -6.22 -11.68
CA PRO A 97 -17.18 -6.03 -11.55
C PRO A 97 -16.83 -4.73 -10.80
N ALA A 98 -17.67 -3.69 -10.91
CA ALA A 98 -17.48 -2.47 -10.13
C ALA A 98 -17.60 -2.69 -8.62
N MET A 99 -18.63 -3.43 -8.18
CA MET A 99 -18.82 -3.76 -6.77
C MET A 99 -17.72 -4.67 -6.23
N ILE A 100 -17.27 -5.65 -7.03
CA ILE A 100 -16.16 -6.52 -6.66
C ILE A 100 -14.86 -5.70 -6.50
N GLY A 101 -14.57 -4.81 -7.45
CA GLY A 101 -13.41 -3.93 -7.36
C GLY A 101 -13.46 -2.98 -6.16
N GLY A 102 -14.63 -2.39 -5.86
CA GLY A 102 -14.84 -1.56 -4.67
C GLY A 102 -14.66 -2.34 -3.36
N ALA A 103 -15.19 -3.57 -3.30
CA ALA A 103 -15.01 -4.45 -2.14
C ALA A 103 -13.55 -4.87 -1.97
N ALA A 104 -12.84 -5.17 -3.05
CA ALA A 104 -11.42 -5.51 -3.02
C ALA A 104 -10.56 -4.34 -2.48
N LEU A 105 -10.86 -3.10 -2.87
CA LEU A 105 -10.17 -1.91 -2.35
C LEU A 105 -10.42 -1.70 -0.84
N LEU A 106 -11.66 -1.91 -0.38
CA LEU A 106 -11.98 -1.84 1.05
C LEU A 106 -11.27 -2.94 1.84
N ALA A 107 -11.23 -4.16 1.30
CA ALA A 107 -10.51 -5.28 1.89
C ALA A 107 -9.01 -5.01 1.99
N ASP A 108 -8.40 -4.45 0.93
CA ASP A 108 -6.97 -4.09 0.90
C ASP A 108 -6.62 -3.07 1.99
N GLY A 109 -7.47 -2.04 2.16
CA GLY A 109 -7.34 -1.06 3.24
C GLY A 109 -7.50 -1.65 4.66
N MET A 110 -8.28 -2.72 4.82
CA MET A 110 -8.43 -3.42 6.10
C MET A 110 -7.29 -4.40 6.40
N ILE A 111 -6.68 -5.00 5.37
CA ILE A 111 -5.65 -6.03 5.50
C ILE A 111 -4.26 -5.42 5.77
N THR A 112 -4.01 -4.22 5.25
CA THR A 112 -2.68 -3.59 5.31
C THR A 112 -2.16 -3.30 6.73
N PRO A 113 -2.97 -2.76 7.68
CA PRO A 113 -2.47 -2.46 9.02
C PRO A 113 -2.04 -3.72 9.81
N PRO A 114 -2.84 -4.82 9.87
CA PRO A 114 -2.39 -6.05 10.52
C PRO A 114 -1.11 -6.63 9.91
N ILE A 115 -1.01 -6.69 8.57
CA ILE A 115 0.18 -7.24 7.90
C ILE A 115 1.43 -6.37 8.19
N SER A 116 1.28 -5.04 8.18
CA SER A 116 2.36 -4.10 8.52
C SER A 116 2.90 -4.37 9.92
N VAL A 117 1.99 -4.53 10.88
CA VAL A 117 2.36 -4.79 12.27
C VAL A 117 3.04 -6.14 12.39
N THR A 118 2.46 -7.22 11.86
CA THR A 118 3.08 -8.56 11.95
C THR A 118 4.47 -8.61 11.31
N SER A 119 4.66 -7.99 10.14
CA SER A 119 5.99 -7.94 9.51
C SER A 119 7.01 -7.11 10.28
N ALA A 120 6.59 -6.00 10.92
CA ALA A 120 7.48 -5.21 11.76
C ALA A 120 7.94 -6.02 12.98
N ILE A 121 7.05 -6.83 13.56
CA ILE A 121 7.35 -7.75 14.68
C ILE A 121 8.34 -8.83 14.24
N GLU A 122 8.11 -9.45 13.10
CA GLU A 122 9.01 -10.47 12.53
C GLU A 122 10.40 -9.90 12.23
N GLY A 123 10.47 -8.69 11.65
CA GLY A 123 11.73 -7.99 11.42
C GLY A 123 12.46 -7.66 12.72
N LEU A 124 11.74 -7.26 13.77
CA LEU A 124 12.33 -6.95 15.07
C LEU A 124 12.99 -8.17 15.73
N LYS A 125 12.41 -9.36 15.56
CA LYS A 125 12.99 -10.63 16.06
C LYS A 125 14.31 -11.02 15.40
N GLN A 126 14.60 -10.52 14.21
CA GLN A 126 15.86 -10.77 13.52
C GLN A 126 17.03 -9.96 14.10
N VAL A 127 16.76 -8.96 14.95
CA VAL A 127 17.78 -8.17 15.64
C VAL A 127 18.14 -8.86 16.96
N SER A 128 19.38 -9.32 17.08
CA SER A 128 19.91 -10.07 18.23
C SER A 128 19.79 -9.35 19.58
N ALA A 129 19.79 -8.02 19.59
CA ALA A 129 19.59 -7.22 20.81
C ALA A 129 18.15 -7.23 21.36
N LEU A 130 17.17 -7.62 20.53
CA LEU A 130 15.72 -7.54 20.84
C LEU A 130 15.03 -8.91 20.77
N SER A 131 15.79 -10.00 20.59
CA SER A 131 15.26 -11.36 20.45
C SER A 131 14.57 -11.91 21.73
N ALA A 132 14.74 -11.24 22.86
CA ALA A 132 14.14 -11.62 24.15
C ALA A 132 12.70 -11.10 24.33
N ILE A 133 12.18 -10.26 23.42
CA ILE A 133 10.81 -9.77 23.52
C ILE A 133 9.84 -10.88 23.13
N SER A 134 9.12 -11.41 24.12
CA SER A 134 8.09 -12.43 23.91
C SER A 134 6.97 -11.90 23.01
N GLN A 135 6.52 -12.74 22.07
CA GLN A 135 5.44 -12.42 21.14
C GLN A 135 4.16 -12.00 21.88
N ASN A 136 3.92 -12.51 23.08
CA ASN A 136 2.81 -12.08 23.93
C ASN A 136 2.93 -10.60 24.33
N THR A 137 4.10 -10.12 24.73
CA THR A 137 4.31 -8.72 25.12
C THR A 137 4.05 -7.77 23.96
N ILE A 138 4.42 -8.18 22.74
CA ILE A 138 4.21 -7.36 21.54
C ILE A 138 2.73 -7.32 21.17
N ILE A 139 2.03 -8.47 21.25
CA ILE A 139 0.58 -8.53 21.03
C ILE A 139 -0.16 -7.67 22.05
N TYR A 140 0.24 -7.68 23.33
CA TYR A 140 -0.35 -6.82 24.36
C TYR A 140 -0.11 -5.32 24.10
N ILE A 141 1.07 -4.91 23.64
CA ILE A 141 1.36 -3.50 23.31
C ILE A 141 0.56 -3.03 22.07
N VAL A 142 0.38 -3.91 21.08
CA VAL A 142 -0.36 -3.61 19.84
C VAL A 142 -1.87 -3.61 20.06
N MET A 143 -2.40 -4.54 20.86
CA MET A 143 -3.85 -4.63 21.09
C MET A 143 -4.34 -3.67 22.18
N GLY A 144 -3.50 -3.30 23.16
CA GLY A 144 -3.92 -2.51 24.32
C GLY A 144 -4.80 -3.31 25.27
#